data_AF-A0A450WQ58-F1
#
_entry.id   AF-A0A450WQ58-F1
#
_cell.length_a   1.000
_cell.length_b   1.000
_cell.length_c   1.000
_cell.angle_alpha   90.00
_cell.angle_beta   90.00
_cell.angle_gamma   90.00
#
_symmetry.space_group_name_H-M   'P 1'
#
loop_
_entity.id
_entity.type
_entity.pdbx_description
1 polymer ?
#
loop_
_entity_poly.entity_id
_entity_poly.type
_entity_poly.pdbx_seq_one_letter_code
_entity_poly.pdbx_strand_id
1 'polypeptide(L)'
;MISFTLNRDRHTPDPLKIEICTMSVPKFDHAHFYTTYNLPVLPHKRNYKNILELIQLMICKTPPIPNTYYARHFSLVVVLILLAACAKPPVPLVMDVVDPYTTWQRRNQGLAGLDEWSAIGRIAIRTDDDAWNVSMRWRQRDDKYRIRLNAPLALGSAEIAGGADGVLLKTTDQGTFFAPDPESLLFDTLGWHLPVKGLRDWILGRPREDAPTDELEIDNGGRLKQLHQSGWVIRYLGYRRVGDIELPTRLKMENARLDAHIRISKWRLPPS
;
A
#
# COMPACT_ATOMS: atom_id res chain seq x y z
N MET A 1 -12.04 -3.93 59.10
CA MET A 1 -11.95 -2.97 60.22
C MET A 1 -12.29 -1.61 59.66
N ILE A 2 -13.49 -1.13 60.03
CA ILE A 2 -13.91 0.27 60.22
C ILE A 2 -14.03 1.20 58.99
N SER A 3 -15.26 1.72 58.87
CA SER A 3 -15.79 2.70 57.94
C SER A 3 -15.27 4.14 58.11
N PHE A 4 -15.52 4.90 57.05
CA PHE A 4 -15.51 6.36 56.85
C PHE A 4 -15.90 7.27 58.03
N THR A 5 -15.25 8.44 58.09
CA THR A 5 -15.94 9.72 58.35
C THR A 5 -15.28 10.87 57.57
N LEU A 6 -16.09 11.62 56.82
CA LEU A 6 -15.77 12.91 56.20
C LEU A 6 -15.75 14.03 57.25
N ASN A 7 -14.86 15.02 57.10
CA ASN A 7 -15.19 16.38 57.54
C ASN A 7 -14.59 17.47 56.62
N ARG A 8 -15.47 18.44 56.34
CA ARG A 8 -15.30 19.82 55.85
C ARG A 8 -14.16 20.55 56.59
N ASP A 9 -13.60 21.68 56.15
CA ASP A 9 -14.01 22.71 55.21
C ASP A 9 -12.76 23.56 54.87
N ARG A 10 -12.77 24.17 53.68
CA ARG A 10 -12.21 25.48 53.28
C ARG A 10 -11.03 26.08 54.08
N HIS A 11 -9.89 26.27 53.40
CA HIS A 11 -9.26 27.59 53.28
C HIS A 11 -8.32 27.66 52.06
N THR A 12 -8.26 28.85 51.49
CA THR A 12 -7.62 29.35 50.27
C THR A 12 -6.11 29.06 50.12
N PRO A 13 -5.56 29.14 48.90
CA PRO A 13 -4.15 28.91 48.64
C PRO A 13 -3.33 30.18 48.92
N ASP A 14 -2.16 30.04 49.53
CA ASP A 14 -1.10 31.05 49.43
C ASP A 14 0.29 30.37 49.28
N PRO A 15 1.21 30.95 48.49
CA PRO A 15 2.36 30.26 47.91
C PRO A 15 3.66 30.44 48.72
N LEU A 16 4.69 29.71 48.27
CA LEU A 16 6.12 29.96 48.49
C LEU A 16 6.71 29.61 49.88
N LYS A 17 7.23 28.38 49.97
CA LYS A 17 8.53 28.07 50.59
C LYS A 17 9.17 26.91 49.81
N ILE A 18 10.04 27.24 48.86
CA ILE A 18 10.96 26.26 48.26
C ILE A 18 12.30 26.51 48.92
N GLU A 19 12.69 25.57 49.78
CA GLU A 19 14.01 25.49 50.38
C GLU A 19 15.10 25.37 49.29
N ILE A 20 16.11 26.21 49.45
CA ILE A 20 17.33 26.23 48.65
C ILE A 20 18.13 24.98 49.04
N CYS A 21 18.15 23.96 48.17
CA CYS A 21 19.11 22.86 48.30
C CYS A 21 20.46 23.31 47.77
N THR A 22 21.32 23.74 48.70
CA THR A 22 22.73 24.00 48.53
C THR A 22 23.46 22.70 48.21
N MET A 23 23.69 22.36 46.93
CA MET A 23 24.60 21.26 46.58
C MET A 23 26.05 21.72 46.71
N SER A 24 26.68 21.29 47.81
CA SER A 24 28.13 21.29 48.02
C SER A 24 28.79 20.37 47.00
N VAL A 25 29.64 20.91 46.12
CA VAL A 25 30.43 20.13 45.16
C VAL A 25 31.76 19.75 45.82
N PRO A 26 32.04 18.46 46.09
CA PRO A 26 33.32 18.03 46.65
C PRO A 26 34.45 18.15 45.62
N LYS A 27 35.65 18.51 46.13
CA LYS A 27 36.94 18.59 45.43
C LYS A 27 37.14 17.43 44.47
N PHE A 28 37.28 17.74 43.17
CA PHE A 28 37.64 16.77 42.14
C PHE A 28 39.17 16.62 42.09
N ASP A 29 39.67 15.44 42.43
CA ASP A 29 41.08 15.08 42.36
C ASP A 29 41.40 14.56 40.94
N HIS A 30 42.37 15.20 40.27
CA HIS A 30 42.63 15.02 38.84
C HIS A 30 43.37 13.72 38.47
N ALA A 31 43.81 12.92 39.44
CA ALA A 31 44.76 11.83 39.20
C ALA A 31 44.13 10.46 38.81
N HIS A 32 42.81 10.29 38.81
CA HIS A 32 42.18 8.97 38.59
C HIS A 32 41.42 8.79 37.27
N PHE A 33 41.29 9.83 36.43
CA PHE A 33 40.39 9.79 35.25
C PHE A 33 41.08 9.42 33.93
N TYR A 34 42.41 9.50 33.84
CA TYR A 34 43.13 9.37 32.57
C TYR A 34 43.50 7.94 32.15
N THR A 35 43.27 6.94 33.01
CA THR A 35 43.65 5.55 32.75
C THR A 35 42.54 4.70 32.10
N THR A 36 41.30 5.20 32.02
CA THR A 36 40.15 4.42 31.51
C THR A 36 39.84 4.66 30.03
N TYR A 37 40.33 5.75 29.41
CA TYR A 37 39.86 6.15 28.07
C TYR A 37 40.96 6.52 27.06
N ASN A 38 42.23 6.22 27.34
CA ASN A 38 43.38 6.30 26.43
C ASN A 38 43.30 7.42 25.36
N LEU A 39 43.19 8.67 25.81
CA LEU A 39 43.13 9.87 24.97
C LEU A 39 44.41 10.71 25.16
N PRO A 40 44.90 11.38 24.10
CA PRO A 40 46.16 12.09 24.12
C PRO A 40 46.12 13.33 25.02
N VAL A 41 47.18 13.49 25.83
CA VAL A 41 47.39 14.62 26.75
C VAL A 41 47.72 15.87 25.92
N LEU A 42 46.84 16.88 25.95
CA LEU A 42 47.08 18.19 25.34
C LEU A 42 47.65 19.19 26.36
N PRO A 43 48.64 20.02 25.97
CA PRO A 43 49.34 20.91 26.88
C PRO A 43 48.58 22.21 27.18
N HIS A 44 48.51 22.48 28.48
CA HIS A 44 48.56 23.76 29.20
C HIS A 44 48.21 25.09 28.49
N LYS A 45 47.28 25.81 29.14
CA LYS A 45 47.15 27.29 29.26
C LYS A 45 46.45 28.03 28.10
N ARG A 46 45.12 28.14 28.21
CA ARG A 46 44.39 29.35 27.75
C ARG A 46 43.17 29.64 28.63
N ASN A 47 43.35 30.64 29.49
CA ASN A 47 42.37 31.59 30.04
C ASN A 47 40.86 31.33 29.79
N TYR A 48 40.19 30.55 30.64
CA TYR A 48 38.72 30.33 30.61
C TYR A 48 37.92 31.23 31.56
N LYS A 49 38.52 32.31 32.09
CA LYS A 49 37.84 33.22 33.04
C LYS A 49 36.68 34.01 32.42
N ASN A 50 36.68 34.22 31.10
CA ASN A 50 35.63 35.01 30.42
C ASN A 50 34.41 34.19 29.96
N ILE A 51 34.50 32.85 29.89
CA ILE A 51 33.39 32.01 29.41
C ILE A 51 32.44 31.63 30.56
N LEU A 52 32.96 31.50 31.79
CA LEU A 52 32.13 31.25 32.97
C LEU A 52 31.32 32.48 33.42
N GLU A 53 31.85 33.71 33.33
CA GLU A 53 31.06 34.91 33.63
C GLU A 53 29.91 35.14 32.64
N LEU A 54 30.09 34.80 31.36
CA LEU A 54 29.05 34.89 30.34
C LEU A 54 27.91 33.87 30.56
N ILE A 55 28.21 32.68 31.08
CA ILE A 55 27.20 31.68 31.45
C ILE A 55 26.50 32.08 32.76
N GLN A 56 27.21 32.70 33.70
CA GLN A 56 26.63 33.24 34.95
C GLN A 56 25.66 34.41 34.68
N LEU A 57 25.93 35.24 33.66
CA LEU A 57 25.06 36.36 33.27
C LEU A 57 23.81 35.95 32.49
N MET A 58 23.81 34.81 31.79
CA MET A 58 22.65 34.32 31.04
C MET A 58 21.62 33.53 31.88
N ILE A 59 22.02 32.96 33.03
CA ILE A 59 21.11 32.18 33.89
C ILE A 59 20.42 33.08 34.94
N CYS A 60 20.95 34.27 35.23
CA CYS A 60 20.47 35.11 36.35
C CYS A 60 19.51 36.25 35.95
N LYS A 61 19.05 36.33 34.69
CA LYS A 61 18.18 37.43 34.23
C LYS A 61 17.05 37.02 33.28
N THR A 62 16.44 35.85 33.51
CA THR A 62 15.13 35.57 32.93
C THR A 62 14.08 35.71 34.03
N PRO A 63 13.15 36.69 33.94
CA PRO A 63 12.04 36.75 34.89
C PRO A 63 11.23 35.45 34.79
N PRO A 64 10.64 34.96 35.88
CA PRO A 64 9.74 33.81 35.82
C PRO A 64 8.56 34.16 34.91
N ILE A 65 8.55 33.63 33.69
CA ILE A 65 7.49 33.88 32.72
C ILE A 65 6.26 33.09 33.21
N PRO A 66 5.10 33.72 33.45
CA PRO A 66 3.95 33.04 34.03
C PRO A 66 3.40 31.93 33.11
N ASN A 67 3.02 30.80 33.71
CA ASN A 67 2.51 29.57 33.06
C ASN A 67 1.37 29.77 32.06
N THR A 68 0.72 30.93 32.06
CA THR A 68 -0.34 31.31 31.13
C THR A 68 0.17 31.56 29.70
N TYR A 69 1.45 31.90 29.52
CA TYR A 69 2.05 32.09 28.20
C TYR A 69 2.25 30.75 27.46
N TYR A 70 2.69 29.71 28.16
CA TYR A 70 2.89 28.37 27.60
C TYR A 70 1.59 27.74 27.14
N ALA A 71 0.50 27.87 27.90
CA ALA A 71 -0.82 27.36 27.51
C ALA A 71 -1.35 28.05 26.24
N ARG A 72 -1.14 29.37 26.10
CA ARG A 72 -1.58 30.12 24.92
C ARG A 72 -0.77 29.78 23.65
N HIS A 73 0.53 29.53 23.82
CA HIS A 73 1.41 29.15 22.71
C HIS A 73 1.19 27.69 22.31
N PHE A 74 0.93 26.81 23.27
CA PHE A 74 0.57 25.41 23.02
C PHE A 74 -0.76 25.31 22.26
N SER A 75 -1.79 26.06 22.64
CA SER A 75 -3.05 26.14 21.89
C SER A 75 -2.86 26.66 20.45
N LEU A 76 -1.99 27.65 20.25
CA LEU A 76 -1.67 28.17 18.91
C LEU A 76 -0.97 27.11 18.03
N VAL A 77 -0.03 26.35 18.59
CA VAL A 77 0.67 25.27 17.87
C VAL A 77 -0.28 24.13 17.53
N VAL A 78 -1.16 23.71 18.45
CA VAL A 78 -2.16 22.67 18.19
C VAL A 78 -3.14 23.10 17.11
N VAL A 79 -3.58 24.36 17.13
CA VAL A 79 -4.44 24.91 16.06
C VAL A 79 -3.69 24.91 14.72
N LEU A 80 -2.43 25.35 14.67
CA LEU A 80 -1.60 25.29 13.45
C LEU A 80 -1.43 23.85 12.90
N ILE A 81 -1.28 22.84 13.76
CA ILE A 81 -1.20 21.43 13.35
C ILE A 81 -2.55 20.93 12.81
N LEU A 82 -3.67 21.32 13.44
CA LEU A 82 -5.00 20.96 12.98
C LEU A 82 -5.35 21.61 11.63
N LEU A 83 -4.83 22.79 11.31
CA LEU A 83 -5.00 23.41 9.98
C LEU A 83 -4.19 22.71 8.88
N ALA A 84 -3.04 22.10 9.20
CA ALA A 84 -2.24 21.36 8.22
C ALA A 84 -2.84 19.99 7.84
N ALA A 85 -3.79 19.47 8.62
CA ALA A 85 -4.43 18.17 8.38
C ALA A 85 -5.41 18.16 7.18
N CYS A 86 -5.70 19.33 6.59
CA CYS A 86 -6.61 19.48 5.45
C CYS A 86 -5.89 19.61 4.09
N ALA A 87 -4.62 19.21 3.98
CA ALA A 87 -3.92 19.16 2.70
C ALA A 87 -4.50 18.03 1.83
N LYS A 88 -5.34 18.38 0.85
CA LYS A 88 -5.76 17.44 -0.20
C LYS A 88 -4.51 16.99 -0.98
N PRO A 89 -4.31 15.67 -1.20
CA PRO A 89 -3.21 15.21 -2.03
C PRO A 89 -3.29 15.87 -3.42
N PRO A 90 -2.16 16.27 -4.03
CA PRO A 90 -2.16 16.84 -5.36
C PRO A 90 -2.83 15.86 -6.32
N VAL A 91 -3.82 16.34 -7.08
CA VAL A 91 -4.41 15.59 -8.18
C VAL A 91 -3.27 15.22 -9.12
N PRO A 92 -3.05 13.93 -9.44
CA PRO A 92 -2.00 13.56 -10.37
C PRO A 92 -2.22 14.30 -11.69
N LEU A 93 -1.18 15.01 -12.15
CA LEU A 93 -1.18 15.68 -13.45
C LEU A 93 -1.47 14.60 -14.51
N VAL A 94 -2.69 14.59 -15.03
CA VAL A 94 -3.04 13.79 -16.19
C VAL A 94 -2.36 14.47 -17.36
N MET A 95 -1.29 13.88 -17.87
CA MET A 95 -0.75 14.34 -19.14
C MET A 95 -1.79 13.99 -20.19
N ASP A 96 -2.56 14.99 -20.62
CA ASP A 96 -3.53 14.80 -21.69
C ASP A 96 -2.76 14.44 -22.96
N VAL A 97 -3.00 13.22 -23.43
CA VAL A 97 -2.46 12.78 -24.71
C VAL A 97 -3.24 13.51 -25.80
N VAL A 98 -2.53 14.08 -26.79
CA VAL A 98 -3.13 14.87 -27.87
C VAL A 98 -4.24 14.11 -28.61
N ASP A 99 -4.08 12.79 -28.72
CA ASP A 99 -5.11 11.88 -29.23
C ASP A 99 -5.08 10.56 -28.43
N PRO A 100 -5.96 10.44 -27.41
CA PRO A 100 -6.01 9.25 -26.57
C PRO A 100 -6.37 7.99 -27.36
N TYR A 101 -7.14 8.10 -28.45
CA TYR A 101 -7.60 6.95 -29.22
C TYR A 101 -6.47 6.33 -30.04
N THR A 102 -5.68 7.13 -30.75
CA THR A 102 -4.51 6.57 -31.48
C THR A 102 -3.45 6.02 -30.53
N THR A 103 -3.29 6.61 -29.34
CA THR A 103 -2.43 6.05 -28.30
C THR A 103 -2.94 4.73 -27.78
N TRP A 104 -4.25 4.61 -27.53
CA TRP A 104 -4.87 3.34 -27.17
C TRP A 104 -4.67 2.28 -28.27
N GLN A 105 -4.86 2.63 -29.55
CA GLN A 105 -4.70 1.69 -30.65
C GLN A 105 -3.27 1.15 -30.76
N ARG A 106 -2.26 2.04 -30.67
CA ARG A 106 -0.84 1.64 -30.67
C ARG A 106 -0.51 0.74 -29.48
N ARG A 107 -1.01 1.11 -28.30
CA ARG A 107 -0.87 0.31 -27.08
C ARG A 107 -1.51 -1.07 -27.26
N ASN A 108 -2.72 -1.14 -27.79
CA ASN A 108 -3.45 -2.40 -28.00
C ASN A 108 -2.69 -3.34 -28.93
N GLN A 109 -2.10 -2.82 -30.01
CA GLN A 109 -1.23 -3.58 -30.91
C GLN A 109 0.03 -4.09 -30.20
N GLY A 110 0.68 -3.26 -29.37
CA GLY A 110 1.83 -3.68 -28.58
C GLY A 110 1.51 -4.76 -27.56
N LEU A 111 0.33 -4.69 -26.93
CA LEU A 111 -0.15 -5.72 -26.00
C LEU A 111 -0.54 -7.02 -26.72
N ALA A 112 -0.94 -6.95 -28.00
CA ALA A 112 -1.27 -8.13 -28.79
C ALA A 112 -0.07 -9.05 -29.01
N GLY A 113 1.13 -8.46 -29.15
CA GLY A 113 2.38 -9.22 -29.28
C GLY A 113 3.03 -9.63 -27.96
N LEU A 114 2.34 -9.47 -26.82
CA LEU A 114 2.88 -9.84 -25.51
C LEU A 114 2.55 -11.31 -25.18
N ASP A 115 3.32 -12.22 -25.75
CA ASP A 115 3.08 -13.66 -25.65
C ASP A 115 3.58 -14.27 -24.33
N GLU A 116 4.60 -13.69 -23.70
CA GLU A 116 5.11 -14.13 -22.40
C GLU A 116 4.86 -13.06 -21.34
N TRP A 117 4.24 -13.44 -20.23
CA TRP A 117 4.08 -12.58 -19.06
C TRP A 117 3.68 -13.39 -17.82
N SER A 118 3.83 -12.79 -16.64
CA SER A 118 3.25 -13.34 -15.42
C SER A 118 2.66 -12.28 -14.51
N ALA A 119 1.56 -12.65 -13.86
CA ALA A 119 0.85 -11.81 -12.91
C ALA A 119 0.67 -12.56 -11.58
N ILE A 120 0.88 -11.85 -10.48
CA ILE A 120 0.58 -12.33 -9.13
C ILE A 120 -0.42 -11.36 -8.51
N GLY A 121 -1.48 -11.89 -7.92
CA GLY A 121 -2.55 -11.08 -7.39
C GLY A 121 -3.49 -11.82 -6.46
N ARG A 122 -4.63 -11.19 -6.23
CA ARG A 122 -5.78 -11.74 -5.51
C ARG A 122 -7.05 -11.46 -6.30
N ILE A 123 -7.99 -12.37 -6.22
CA ILE A 123 -9.31 -12.26 -6.82
C ILE A 123 -10.33 -12.43 -5.69
N ALA A 124 -11.23 -11.47 -5.54
CA ALA A 124 -12.47 -11.68 -4.79
C ALA A 124 -13.55 -12.01 -5.81
N ILE A 125 -14.20 -13.16 -5.67
CA ILE A 125 -15.29 -13.63 -6.52
C ILE A 125 -16.55 -13.65 -5.67
N ARG A 126 -17.64 -13.14 -6.21
CA ARG A 126 -18.96 -13.19 -5.61
C ARG A 126 -19.97 -13.68 -6.64
N THR A 127 -20.78 -14.62 -6.21
CA THR A 127 -21.94 -15.15 -6.91
C THR A 127 -23.18 -14.91 -6.03
N ASP A 128 -24.35 -15.37 -6.46
CA ASP A 128 -25.58 -15.23 -5.68
C ASP A 128 -25.53 -15.98 -4.35
N ASP A 129 -24.89 -17.16 -4.35
CA ASP A 129 -24.87 -18.07 -3.20
C ASP A 129 -23.60 -17.96 -2.37
N ASP A 130 -22.48 -17.59 -3.00
CA ASP A 130 -21.16 -17.72 -2.40
C ASP A 130 -20.21 -16.56 -2.71
N ALA A 131 -19.23 -16.36 -1.83
CA ALA A 131 -18.13 -15.43 -2.02
C ALA A 131 -16.79 -16.03 -1.57
N TRP A 132 -15.78 -15.90 -2.42
CA TRP A 132 -14.45 -16.46 -2.18
C TRP A 132 -13.36 -15.42 -2.44
N ASN A 133 -12.29 -15.52 -1.66
CA ASN A 133 -11.07 -14.73 -1.89
C ASN A 133 -9.94 -15.70 -2.20
N VAL A 134 -9.39 -15.64 -3.41
CA VAL A 134 -8.32 -16.53 -3.86
C VAL A 134 -7.06 -15.74 -4.21
N SER A 135 -5.90 -16.29 -3.85
CA SER A 135 -4.63 -15.80 -4.39
C SER A 135 -4.43 -16.38 -5.78
N MET A 136 -3.97 -15.53 -6.71
CA MET A 136 -3.77 -15.91 -8.11
C MET A 136 -2.29 -15.79 -8.48
N ARG A 137 -1.79 -16.80 -9.20
CA ARG A 137 -0.55 -16.71 -9.97
C ARG A 137 -0.80 -17.19 -11.39
N TRP A 138 -0.71 -16.28 -12.34
CA TRP A 138 -0.82 -16.55 -13.77
C TRP A 138 0.57 -16.50 -14.41
N ARG A 139 0.89 -17.48 -15.23
CA ARG A 139 2.02 -17.45 -16.17
C ARG A 139 1.51 -17.77 -17.57
N GLN A 140 1.71 -16.84 -18.50
CA GLN A 140 1.40 -16.98 -19.91
C GLN A 140 2.72 -17.16 -20.67
N ARG A 141 2.74 -18.07 -21.63
CA ARG A 141 3.79 -18.23 -22.63
C ARG A 141 3.16 -18.74 -23.93
N ASP A 142 3.07 -17.87 -24.92
CA ASP A 142 2.37 -18.13 -26.17
C ASP A 142 0.93 -18.58 -25.87
N ASP A 143 0.47 -19.69 -26.43
CA ASP A 143 -0.82 -20.29 -26.12
C ASP A 143 -0.85 -21.14 -24.86
N LYS A 144 0.32 -21.39 -24.25
CA LYS A 144 0.41 -22.14 -23.01
C LYS A 144 0.22 -21.22 -21.82
N TYR A 145 -0.56 -21.66 -20.85
CA TYR A 145 -0.74 -20.92 -19.62
C TYR A 145 -0.84 -21.83 -18.42
N ARG A 146 -0.50 -21.29 -17.26
CA ARG A 146 -0.71 -21.92 -15.96
C ARG A 146 -1.24 -20.90 -14.97
N ILE A 147 -2.42 -21.18 -14.43
CA ILE A 147 -3.10 -20.36 -13.43
C ILE A 147 -3.18 -21.19 -12.15
N ARG A 148 -2.63 -20.66 -11.06
CA ARG A 148 -2.78 -21.24 -9.73
C ARG A 148 -3.67 -20.35 -8.88
N LEU A 149 -4.72 -20.93 -8.34
CA LEU A 149 -5.67 -20.32 -7.43
C LEU A 149 -5.53 -21.01 -6.08
N ASN A 150 -5.09 -20.30 -5.05
CA ASN A 150 -5.08 -20.85 -3.69
C ASN A 150 -6.09 -20.08 -2.85
N ALA A 151 -7.07 -20.80 -2.32
CA ALA A 151 -8.01 -20.28 -1.35
C ALA A 151 -7.42 -20.41 0.08
N PRO A 152 -8.01 -19.74 1.08
CA PRO A 152 -7.68 -19.96 2.49
C PRO A 152 -7.82 -21.44 2.85
N LEU A 153 -7.09 -21.87 3.89
CA LEU A 153 -6.82 -23.28 4.26
C LEU A 153 -8.03 -24.24 4.26
N ALA A 154 -9.26 -23.75 4.37
CA ALA A 154 -10.48 -24.58 4.36
C ALA A 154 -11.07 -24.86 2.96
N LEU A 155 -10.58 -24.24 1.89
CA LEU A 155 -11.20 -24.25 0.55
C LEU A 155 -10.28 -24.82 -0.56
N GLY A 156 -9.11 -25.33 -0.21
CA GLY A 156 -8.21 -26.01 -1.14
C GLY A 156 -7.46 -25.09 -2.14
N SER A 157 -6.88 -25.72 -3.16
CA SER A 157 -6.19 -25.05 -4.27
C SER A 157 -6.59 -25.67 -5.61
N ALA A 158 -6.54 -24.85 -6.67
CA ALA A 158 -6.79 -25.24 -8.04
C ALA A 158 -5.63 -24.79 -8.95
N GLU A 159 -5.18 -25.67 -9.85
CA GLU A 159 -4.25 -25.36 -10.92
C GLU A 159 -4.89 -25.65 -12.26
N ILE A 160 -5.00 -24.63 -13.11
CA ILE A 160 -5.46 -24.73 -14.49
C ILE A 160 -4.22 -24.61 -15.38
N ALA A 161 -3.98 -25.58 -16.24
CA ALA A 161 -2.92 -25.53 -17.24
C ALA A 161 -3.52 -25.83 -18.62
N GLY A 162 -3.39 -24.89 -19.56
CA GLY A 162 -3.93 -25.04 -20.90
C GLY A 162 -2.88 -24.79 -21.98
N GLY A 163 -3.19 -25.27 -23.19
CA GLY A 163 -2.41 -25.09 -24.41
C GLY A 163 -3.12 -25.72 -25.62
N ALA A 164 -2.39 -25.93 -26.71
CA ALA A 164 -2.94 -26.52 -27.94
C ALA A 164 -3.53 -27.93 -27.76
N ASP A 165 -3.03 -28.69 -26.78
CA ASP A 165 -3.43 -30.07 -26.50
C ASP A 165 -4.66 -30.18 -25.57
N GLY A 166 -5.27 -29.05 -25.19
CA GLY A 166 -6.40 -28.98 -24.26
C GLY A 166 -6.04 -28.38 -22.91
N VAL A 167 -6.93 -28.57 -21.93
CA VAL A 167 -6.85 -27.96 -20.60
C VAL A 167 -6.92 -29.02 -19.51
N LEU A 168 -6.05 -28.86 -18.53
CA LEU A 168 -5.98 -29.70 -17.34
C LEU A 168 -6.28 -28.86 -16.09
N LEU A 169 -7.15 -29.37 -15.23
CA LEU A 169 -7.51 -28.79 -13.94
C LEU A 169 -7.11 -29.76 -12.84
N LYS A 170 -6.25 -29.34 -11.92
CA LYS A 170 -5.93 -30.08 -10.70
C LYS A 170 -6.56 -29.36 -9.52
N THR A 171 -7.34 -30.06 -8.72
CA THR A 171 -7.86 -29.56 -7.44
C THR A 171 -7.30 -30.40 -6.29
N THR A 172 -7.16 -29.79 -5.12
CA THR A 172 -6.69 -30.51 -3.93
C THR A 172 -7.63 -31.64 -3.53
N ASP A 173 -8.94 -31.47 -3.74
CA ASP A 173 -9.97 -32.33 -3.15
C ASP A 173 -10.58 -33.33 -4.16
N GLN A 174 -10.60 -32.99 -5.46
CA GLN A 174 -11.31 -33.78 -6.47
C GLN A 174 -10.38 -34.42 -7.51
N GLY A 175 -9.07 -34.16 -7.46
CA GLY A 175 -8.08 -34.81 -8.30
C GLY A 175 -7.72 -34.02 -9.57
N THR A 176 -7.51 -34.72 -10.68
CA THR A 176 -7.10 -34.12 -11.96
C THR A 176 -8.14 -34.39 -13.04
N PHE A 177 -8.58 -33.34 -13.71
CA PHE A 177 -9.57 -33.34 -14.78
C PHE A 177 -8.96 -32.79 -16.06
N PHE A 178 -9.49 -33.23 -17.19
CA PHE A 178 -9.06 -32.80 -18.52
C PHE A 178 -10.28 -32.51 -19.39
N ALA A 179 -10.20 -31.43 -20.17
CA ALA A 179 -11.21 -31.05 -21.14
C ALA A 179 -10.56 -30.33 -22.34
N PRO A 180 -11.23 -30.29 -23.50
CA PRO A 180 -10.74 -29.54 -24.65
C PRO A 180 -10.73 -28.01 -24.42
N ASP A 181 -11.62 -27.50 -23.57
CA ASP A 181 -11.71 -26.07 -23.27
C ASP A 181 -11.78 -25.79 -21.75
N PRO A 182 -11.23 -24.64 -21.30
CA PRO A 182 -11.16 -24.32 -19.88
C PRO A 182 -12.51 -23.94 -19.28
N GLU A 183 -13.40 -23.35 -20.07
CA GLU A 183 -14.71 -22.90 -19.61
C GLU A 183 -15.59 -24.08 -19.19
N SER A 184 -15.72 -25.12 -20.02
CA SER A 184 -16.43 -26.36 -19.69
C SER A 184 -15.83 -27.05 -18.48
N LEU A 185 -14.49 -27.09 -18.38
CA LEU A 185 -13.81 -27.71 -17.25
C LEU A 185 -14.14 -27.05 -15.91
N LEU A 186 -14.14 -25.71 -15.88
CA LEU A 186 -14.47 -24.94 -14.68
C LEU A 186 -15.96 -25.03 -14.34
N PHE A 187 -16.82 -25.08 -15.36
CA PHE A 187 -18.25 -25.28 -15.13
C PHE A 187 -18.55 -26.66 -14.53
N ASP A 188 -18.02 -27.74 -15.14
CA ASP A 188 -18.32 -29.10 -14.71
C ASP A 188 -17.72 -29.43 -13.34
N THR A 189 -16.56 -28.83 -13.01
CA THR A 189 -15.84 -29.14 -11.77
C THR A 189 -16.20 -28.21 -10.62
N LEU A 190 -16.38 -26.91 -10.90
CA LEU A 190 -16.56 -25.85 -9.90
C LEU A 190 -17.88 -25.09 -10.04
N GLY A 191 -18.68 -25.35 -11.07
CA GLY A 191 -19.91 -24.60 -11.36
C GLY A 191 -19.69 -23.19 -11.90
N TRP A 192 -18.45 -22.81 -12.23
CA TRP A 192 -18.10 -21.43 -12.58
C TRP A 192 -18.11 -21.17 -14.09
N HIS A 193 -18.87 -20.16 -14.51
CA HIS A 193 -18.88 -19.67 -15.90
C HIS A 193 -17.85 -18.55 -16.09
N LEU A 194 -16.56 -18.86 -15.93
CA LEU A 194 -15.48 -17.87 -16.06
C LEU A 194 -14.82 -17.98 -17.45
N PRO A 195 -14.86 -16.94 -18.30
CA PRO A 195 -14.22 -16.97 -19.63
C PRO A 195 -12.70 -16.82 -19.49
N VAL A 196 -12.00 -17.92 -19.30
CA VAL A 196 -10.54 -17.94 -19.16
C VAL A 196 -9.87 -17.38 -20.41
N LYS A 197 -10.42 -17.67 -21.60
CA LYS A 197 -9.93 -17.09 -22.86
C LYS A 197 -10.05 -15.56 -22.85
N GLY A 198 -11.21 -15.01 -22.50
CA GLY A 198 -11.40 -13.56 -22.40
C GLY A 198 -10.52 -12.90 -21.34
N LEU A 199 -10.32 -13.58 -20.20
CA LEU A 199 -9.45 -13.10 -19.14
C LEU A 199 -7.99 -12.91 -19.57
N ARG A 200 -7.47 -13.73 -20.50
CA ARG A 200 -6.10 -13.61 -21.03
C ARG A 200 -5.86 -12.20 -21.60
N ASP A 201 -6.82 -11.66 -22.34
CA ASP A 201 -6.74 -10.33 -22.96
C ASP A 201 -7.15 -9.23 -21.97
N TRP A 202 -8.24 -9.42 -21.23
CA TRP A 202 -8.76 -8.40 -20.33
C TRP A 202 -7.81 -8.07 -19.19
N ILE A 203 -7.03 -9.05 -18.68
CA ILE A 203 -6.06 -8.79 -17.62
C ILE A 203 -4.91 -7.87 -18.06
N LEU A 204 -4.59 -7.85 -19.37
CA LEU A 204 -3.60 -6.95 -19.98
C LEU A 204 -4.17 -5.56 -20.27
N GLY A 205 -5.50 -5.41 -20.24
CA GLY A 205 -6.18 -4.18 -20.58
C GLY A 205 -6.36 -3.99 -22.08
N ARG A 206 -6.74 -5.07 -22.77
CA ARG A 206 -7.15 -5.07 -24.17
C ARG A 206 -8.46 -5.83 -24.39
N PRO A 207 -9.26 -5.49 -25.42
CA PRO A 207 -10.36 -6.33 -25.86
C PRO A 207 -9.81 -7.63 -26.49
N ARG A 208 -10.59 -8.71 -26.43
CA ARG A 208 -10.26 -9.92 -27.17
C ARG A 208 -10.49 -9.73 -28.67
N GLU A 209 -9.75 -10.48 -29.48
CA GLU A 209 -9.82 -10.41 -30.95
C GLU A 209 -10.90 -11.33 -31.55
N ASP A 210 -11.20 -12.45 -30.90
CA ASP A 210 -12.16 -13.47 -31.36
C ASP A 210 -13.63 -13.12 -31.05
N ALA A 211 -13.91 -11.93 -30.53
CA ALA A 211 -15.28 -11.47 -30.29
C ALA A 211 -15.43 -9.95 -30.51
N PRO A 212 -16.63 -9.50 -30.95
CA PRO A 212 -16.89 -8.08 -31.11
C PRO A 212 -16.75 -7.32 -29.78
N THR A 213 -16.42 -6.04 -29.87
CA THR A 213 -16.46 -5.12 -28.72
C THR A 213 -17.78 -4.38 -28.75
N ASP A 214 -18.57 -4.49 -27.67
CA ASP A 214 -19.89 -3.88 -27.59
C ASP A 214 -19.77 -2.38 -27.22
N GLU A 215 -18.91 -2.09 -26.24
CA GLU A 215 -18.65 -0.72 -25.77
C GLU A 215 -17.21 -0.60 -25.27
N LEU A 216 -16.58 0.55 -25.52
CA LEU A 216 -15.20 0.80 -25.14
C LEU A 216 -15.01 2.25 -24.72
N GLU A 217 -14.59 2.46 -23.47
CA GLU A 217 -14.19 3.76 -22.96
C GLU A 217 -12.68 3.78 -22.71
N ILE A 218 -12.02 4.84 -23.16
CA ILE A 218 -10.61 5.12 -22.89
C ILE A 218 -10.46 6.32 -21.94
N ASP A 219 -9.40 6.32 -21.15
CA ASP A 219 -8.98 7.50 -20.39
C ASP A 219 -8.10 8.43 -21.24
N ASN A 220 -7.83 9.64 -20.73
CA ASN A 220 -6.98 10.64 -21.40
C ASN A 220 -5.53 10.16 -21.63
N GLY A 221 -5.10 9.08 -20.98
CA GLY A 221 -3.80 8.46 -21.17
C GLY A 221 -3.77 7.40 -22.28
N GLY A 222 -4.89 7.18 -22.98
CA GLY A 222 -5.02 6.14 -24.00
C GLY A 222 -5.03 4.72 -23.43
N ARG A 223 -5.62 4.53 -22.24
CA ARG A 223 -5.80 3.23 -21.61
C ARG A 223 -7.28 2.88 -21.51
N LEU A 224 -7.60 1.59 -21.51
CA LEU A 224 -8.98 1.17 -21.24
C LEU A 224 -9.42 1.65 -19.86
N LYS A 225 -10.59 2.26 -19.80
CA LYS A 225 -11.29 2.64 -18.57
C LYS A 225 -12.48 1.70 -18.33
N GLN A 226 -13.22 1.39 -19.39
CA GLN A 226 -14.34 0.45 -19.38
C GLN A 226 -14.37 -0.34 -20.69
N LEU A 227 -14.76 -1.61 -20.62
CA LEU A 227 -14.96 -2.48 -21.77
C LEU A 227 -16.22 -3.32 -21.55
N HIS A 228 -17.15 -3.30 -22.50
CA HIS A 228 -18.25 -4.24 -22.58
C HIS A 228 -17.98 -5.23 -23.72
N GLN A 229 -17.89 -6.51 -23.39
CA GLN A 229 -17.61 -7.55 -24.37
C GLN A 229 -18.17 -8.90 -23.94
N SER A 230 -19.01 -9.51 -24.79
CA SER A 230 -19.59 -10.85 -24.56
C SER A 230 -20.32 -10.98 -23.23
N GLY A 231 -21.14 -9.97 -22.89
CA GLY A 231 -21.93 -9.94 -21.67
C GLY A 231 -21.15 -9.64 -20.39
N TRP A 232 -19.87 -9.29 -20.49
CA TRP A 232 -19.07 -8.83 -19.36
C TRP A 232 -18.85 -7.33 -19.41
N VAL A 233 -18.98 -6.68 -18.25
CA VAL A 233 -18.59 -5.30 -18.01
C VAL A 233 -17.28 -5.31 -17.23
N ILE A 234 -16.20 -4.80 -17.83
CA ILE A 234 -14.88 -4.73 -17.22
C ILE A 234 -14.52 -3.26 -16.97
N ARG A 235 -14.23 -2.90 -15.72
CA ARG A 235 -13.77 -1.58 -15.29
C ARG A 235 -12.31 -1.65 -14.85
N TYR A 236 -11.49 -0.78 -15.41
CA TYR A 236 -10.07 -0.70 -15.11
C TYR A 236 -9.82 0.42 -14.09
N LEU A 237 -9.46 0.03 -12.86
CA LEU A 237 -9.43 0.93 -11.70
C LEU A 237 -8.02 1.40 -11.32
N GLY A 238 -7.01 1.01 -12.08
CA GLY A 238 -5.66 1.47 -11.87
C GLY A 238 -4.65 0.77 -12.75
N TYR A 239 -3.59 1.49 -13.09
CA TYR A 239 -2.50 1.05 -13.93
C TYR A 239 -1.16 1.27 -13.22
N ARG A 240 -0.14 0.54 -13.64
CA ARG A 240 1.25 0.76 -13.23
C ARG A 240 2.17 0.52 -14.41
N ARG A 241 3.20 1.36 -14.56
CA ARG A 241 4.27 1.17 -15.52
C ARG A 241 5.17 -0.02 -15.14
N VAL A 242 5.44 -0.90 -16.10
CA VAL A 242 6.27 -2.11 -15.99
C VAL A 242 7.13 -2.16 -17.25
N GLY A 243 8.41 -1.80 -17.14
CA GLY A 243 9.21 -1.46 -18.33
C GLY A 243 8.60 -0.25 -19.04
N ASP A 244 8.39 -0.36 -20.35
CA ASP A 244 7.82 0.70 -21.19
C ASP A 244 6.30 0.62 -21.34
N ILE A 245 5.66 -0.36 -20.69
CA ILE A 245 4.22 -0.64 -20.84
C ILE A 245 3.51 -0.38 -19.51
N GLU A 246 2.39 0.34 -19.53
CA GLU A 246 1.49 0.39 -18.36
C GLU A 246 0.59 -0.85 -18.34
N LEU A 247 0.38 -1.50 -17.20
CA LEU A 247 -0.49 -2.67 -17.09
C LEU A 247 -1.54 -2.49 -15.99
N PRO A 248 -2.74 -3.05 -16.15
CA PRO A 248 -3.76 -3.01 -15.11
C PRO A 248 -3.26 -3.56 -13.78
N THR A 249 -3.65 -2.92 -12.68
CA THR A 249 -3.37 -3.38 -11.32
C THR A 249 -4.63 -3.67 -10.53
N ARG A 250 -5.76 -3.10 -10.95
CA ARG A 250 -7.08 -3.32 -10.37
C ARG A 250 -8.12 -3.39 -11.47
N LEU A 251 -8.88 -4.46 -11.48
CA LEU A 251 -10.00 -4.65 -12.39
C LEU A 251 -11.22 -5.03 -11.57
N LYS A 252 -12.37 -4.49 -11.94
CA LYS A 252 -13.68 -5.04 -11.57
C LYS A 252 -14.29 -5.60 -12.83
N MET A 253 -14.82 -6.81 -12.77
CA MET A 253 -15.56 -7.40 -13.87
C MET A 253 -16.84 -8.03 -13.37
N GLU A 254 -17.92 -7.82 -14.10
CA GLU A 254 -19.24 -8.29 -13.70
C GLU A 254 -20.03 -8.77 -14.91
N ASN A 255 -20.85 -9.79 -14.71
CA ASN A 255 -21.90 -10.22 -15.62
C ASN A 255 -23.19 -10.47 -14.82
N ALA A 256 -24.19 -11.09 -15.44
CA ALA A 256 -25.49 -11.32 -14.80
C ALA A 256 -25.46 -12.22 -13.54
N ARG A 257 -24.40 -13.01 -13.31
CA ARG A 257 -24.33 -14.02 -12.23
C ARG A 257 -23.05 -13.96 -11.39
N LEU A 258 -22.05 -13.20 -11.83
CA LEU A 258 -20.71 -13.19 -11.24
C LEU A 258 -20.16 -11.77 -11.18
N ASP A 259 -19.64 -11.40 -10.02
CA ASP A 259 -18.85 -10.19 -9.76
C ASP A 259 -17.45 -10.61 -9.30
N ALA A 260 -16.41 -10.13 -9.98
CA ALA A 260 -15.02 -10.38 -9.63
C ALA A 260 -14.20 -9.10 -9.52
N HIS A 261 -13.46 -8.98 -8.42
CA HIS A 261 -12.49 -7.92 -8.18
C HIS A 261 -11.08 -8.49 -8.20
N ILE A 262 -10.29 -8.12 -9.21
CA ILE A 262 -8.92 -8.57 -9.38
C ILE A 262 -7.96 -7.47 -8.94
N ARG A 263 -7.01 -7.81 -8.08
CA ARG A 263 -5.89 -6.94 -7.69
C ARG A 263 -4.56 -7.61 -8.00
N ILE A 264 -3.81 -7.02 -8.93
CA ILE A 264 -2.50 -7.51 -9.35
C ILE A 264 -1.43 -6.74 -8.58
N SER A 265 -0.68 -7.46 -7.76
CA SER A 265 0.38 -6.89 -6.94
C SER A 265 1.71 -6.83 -7.69
N LYS A 266 1.96 -7.81 -8.56
CA LYS A 266 3.23 -7.95 -9.29
C LYS A 266 3.00 -8.42 -10.72
N TRP A 267 3.61 -7.71 -11.65
CA TRP A 267 3.80 -8.10 -13.04
C TRP A 267 5.25 -8.50 -13.26
N ARG A 268 5.48 -9.41 -14.20
CA ARG A 268 6.79 -9.65 -14.81
C ARG A 268 6.61 -9.86 -16.30
N LEU A 269 7.41 -9.14 -17.07
CA LEU A 269 7.52 -9.27 -18.52
C LEU A 269 8.85 -9.99 -18.83
N PRO A 270 8.97 -10.62 -20.01
CA PRO A 270 10.25 -11.08 -20.50
C PRO A 270 11.24 -9.91 -20.59
N PRO A 271 12.55 -10.17 -20.46
CA PRO A 271 13.56 -9.17 -20.73
C PRO A 271 13.46 -8.73 -22.20
N SER A 272 13.52 -7.41 -22.42
CA SER A 272 13.57 -6.75 -23.73
C SER A 272 14.91 -6.94 -24.42
#